data_AF-A0AAE5H4Y6-F1
#
_entry.id   AF-A0AAE5H4Y6-F1
#
_cell.length_a   1.000
_cell.length_b   1.000
_cell.length_c   1.000
_cell.angle_alpha   90.00
_cell.angle_beta   90.00
_cell.angle_gamma   90.00
#
_symmetry.space_group_name_H-M   'P 1'
#
loop_
_entity.id
_entity.type
_entity.pdbx_description
1 polymer ?
#
loop_
_entity_poly.entity_id
_entity_poly.type
_entity_poly.pdbx_seq_one_letter_code
_entity_poly.pdbx_strand_id
1 'polypeptide(L)'
;MAYIGSANFSDESKNNNECGVLIKDERIITEINSVFVQMQIDEAIPYYSSEYTKVFVMIANLLTQAEIYYEDYYWSFFEDSGHPHHGIGDVYRGFNADLSPILVEKIESFSYEIEEVISDLNDTGVYEDIFGELDLSICEEIRDCFSVNSELEVFSRFDVQDKTEELFQEYQLNGDYENIDEYAQMACDDANQIQFDLIDEIYQTSLDGMSVLKRLNEFLSNLLKELEDKKKVNKAVDNT
;
A
#
# COMPACT_ATOMS: atom_id res chain seq x y z
N MET A 1 2.40 -32.11 -1.20
CA MET A 1 1.66 -33.29 -1.72
C MET A 1 1.59 -33.13 -3.24
N ALA A 2 1.87 -34.18 -4.00
CA ALA A 2 1.80 -34.17 -5.47
C ALA A 2 0.78 -35.20 -5.97
N TYR A 3 0.16 -34.94 -7.12
CA TYR A 3 -0.73 -35.86 -7.82
C TYR A 3 -0.18 -36.13 -9.21
N ILE A 4 -0.15 -37.40 -9.60
CA ILE A 4 0.20 -37.83 -10.96
C ILE A 4 -0.86 -38.84 -11.40
N GLY A 5 -1.55 -38.57 -12.50
CA GLY A 5 -2.61 -39.45 -13.00
C GLY A 5 -3.12 -39.01 -14.35
N SER A 6 -4.14 -39.73 -14.83
CA SER A 6 -4.79 -39.47 -16.12
C SER A 6 -5.82 -38.34 -16.09
N ALA A 7 -6.27 -37.95 -14.90
CA ALA A 7 -7.28 -36.90 -14.75
C ALA A 7 -6.75 -35.52 -15.19
N ASN A 8 -7.46 -34.88 -16.11
CA ASN A 8 -7.25 -33.48 -16.45
C ASN A 8 -7.98 -32.56 -15.47
N PHE A 9 -7.52 -31.31 -15.37
CA PHE A 9 -8.26 -30.26 -14.68
C PHE A 9 -9.36 -29.71 -15.60
N SER A 10 -10.39 -30.53 -15.87
CA SER A 10 -11.54 -30.16 -16.69
C SER A 10 -12.84 -30.77 -16.17
N ASP A 11 -13.98 -30.20 -16.60
CA ASP A 11 -15.30 -30.69 -16.21
C ASP A 11 -15.62 -32.06 -16.83
N GLU A 12 -15.03 -32.40 -17.98
CA GLU A 12 -15.20 -33.72 -18.61
C GLU A 12 -14.56 -34.85 -17.77
N SER A 13 -13.42 -34.61 -17.12
CA SER A 13 -12.74 -35.64 -16.31
C SER A 13 -13.53 -36.04 -15.04
N LYS A 14 -14.55 -35.29 -14.62
CA LYS A 14 -15.38 -35.62 -13.44
C LYS A 14 -16.20 -36.90 -13.59
N ASN A 15 -16.56 -37.26 -14.82
CA ASN A 15 -17.41 -38.43 -15.10
C ASN A 15 -16.66 -39.57 -15.81
N ASN A 16 -15.34 -39.44 -15.97
CA ASN A 16 -14.50 -40.46 -16.60
C ASN A 16 -13.90 -41.40 -15.56
N ASN A 17 -13.61 -42.63 -15.97
CA ASN A 17 -12.82 -43.55 -15.15
C ASN A 17 -11.34 -43.17 -15.25
N GLU A 18 -10.90 -42.32 -14.32
CA GLU A 18 -9.51 -41.86 -14.19
C GLU A 18 -8.73 -42.68 -13.17
N CYS A 19 -7.40 -42.75 -13.33
CA CYS A 19 -6.50 -43.40 -12.39
C CYS A 19 -5.33 -42.48 -12.06
N GLY A 20 -4.88 -42.46 -10.81
CA GLY A 20 -3.76 -41.64 -10.39
C GLY A 20 -3.24 -42.00 -9.01
N VAL A 21 -2.11 -41.41 -8.65
CA VAL A 21 -1.40 -41.63 -7.38
C VAL A 21 -1.24 -40.30 -6.67
N LEU A 22 -1.56 -40.30 -5.38
CA LEU A 22 -1.28 -39.19 -4.47
C LEU A 22 0.03 -39.47 -3.72
N ILE A 23 0.99 -38.57 -3.88
CA ILE A 23 2.32 -38.66 -3.29
C ILE A 23 2.43 -37.65 -2.14
N LYS A 24 2.78 -38.15 -0.96
CA LYS A 24 3.01 -37.34 0.25
C LYS A 24 4.44 -37.39 0.78
N ASP A 25 5.30 -38.26 0.23
CA ASP A 25 6.72 -38.32 0.61
C ASP A 25 7.43 -37.05 0.13
N GLU A 26 7.98 -36.30 1.08
CA GLU A 26 8.63 -35.01 0.85
C GLU A 26 9.82 -35.14 -0.10
N ARG A 27 10.62 -36.20 -0.01
CA ARG A 27 11.83 -36.37 -0.84
C ARG A 27 11.47 -36.56 -2.31
N ILE A 28 10.44 -37.37 -2.57
CA ILE A 28 9.92 -37.61 -3.92
C ILE A 28 9.32 -36.30 -4.48
N ILE A 29 8.60 -35.54 -3.66
CA ILE A 29 8.05 -34.25 -4.09
C ILE A 29 9.18 -33.26 -4.42
N THR A 30 10.22 -33.20 -3.61
CA THR A 30 11.40 -32.36 -3.89
C THR A 30 12.05 -32.74 -5.21
N GLU A 31 12.20 -34.04 -5.51
CA GLU A 31 12.77 -34.53 -6.77
C GLU A 31 11.87 -34.21 -7.99
N ILE A 32 10.55 -34.37 -7.86
CA ILE A 32 9.58 -33.94 -8.89
C ILE A 32 9.74 -32.44 -9.18
N ASN A 33 9.85 -31.62 -8.13
CA ASN A 33 9.99 -30.18 -8.29
C ASN A 33 11.35 -29.79 -8.92
N SER A 34 12.44 -30.34 -8.41
CA SER A 34 13.79 -29.93 -8.84
C SER A 34 14.20 -30.47 -10.22
N VAL A 35 13.58 -31.56 -10.67
CA VAL A 35 13.89 -32.16 -11.98
C VAL A 35 12.78 -31.87 -12.98
N PHE A 36 11.57 -32.39 -12.74
CA PHE A 36 10.49 -32.34 -13.73
C PHE A 36 9.91 -30.95 -13.87
N VAL A 37 9.53 -30.30 -12.76
CA VAL A 37 8.94 -28.95 -12.81
C VAL A 37 9.99 -27.95 -13.28
N GLN A 38 11.23 -28.04 -12.79
CA GLN A 38 12.30 -27.15 -13.24
C GLN A 38 12.59 -27.31 -14.74
N MET A 39 12.69 -28.53 -15.26
CA MET A 39 12.86 -28.77 -16.71
C MET A 39 11.71 -28.17 -17.52
N GLN A 40 10.46 -28.29 -17.03
CA GLN A 40 9.32 -27.65 -17.68
C GLN A 40 9.41 -26.12 -17.63
N ILE A 41 9.85 -25.53 -16.51
CA ILE A 41 10.05 -24.08 -16.39
C ILE A 41 11.14 -23.60 -17.35
N ASP A 42 12.26 -24.34 -17.43
CA ASP A 42 13.42 -23.99 -18.26
C ASP A 42 13.10 -24.07 -19.77
N GLU A 43 12.22 -25.00 -20.16
CA GLU A 43 11.78 -25.18 -21.56
C GLU A 43 10.48 -24.41 -21.89
N ALA A 44 9.77 -23.89 -20.88
CA ALA A 44 8.50 -23.21 -21.07
C ALA A 44 8.68 -21.85 -21.74
N ILE A 45 7.76 -21.56 -22.66
CA ILE A 45 7.61 -20.24 -23.24
C ILE A 45 6.47 -19.54 -22.49
N PRO A 46 6.71 -18.36 -21.89
CA PRO A 46 5.65 -17.60 -21.24
C PRO A 46 4.49 -17.37 -22.20
N TYR A 47 3.26 -17.63 -21.74
CA TYR A 47 2.06 -17.53 -22.58
C TYR A 47 1.83 -16.10 -23.09
N TYR A 48 2.15 -15.09 -22.29
CA TYR A 48 2.16 -13.69 -22.69
C TYR A 48 3.56 -13.22 -23.05
N SER A 49 3.66 -12.14 -23.83
CA SER A 49 4.96 -11.55 -24.16
C SER A 49 5.73 -11.18 -22.89
N SER A 50 7.06 -11.34 -22.93
CA SER A 50 7.94 -10.93 -21.83
C SER A 50 7.81 -9.45 -21.50
N GLU A 51 7.55 -8.62 -22.52
CA GLU A 51 7.25 -7.20 -22.39
C GLU A 51 5.98 -6.97 -21.56
N TYR A 52 4.86 -7.63 -21.89
CA TYR A 52 3.63 -7.51 -21.10
C TYR A 52 3.84 -7.93 -19.66
N THR A 53 4.45 -9.10 -19.43
CA THR A 53 4.68 -9.62 -18.08
C THR A 53 5.52 -8.67 -17.24
N LYS A 54 6.57 -8.07 -17.84
CA LYS A 54 7.42 -7.09 -17.15
C LYS A 54 6.62 -5.86 -16.72
N VAL A 55 5.87 -5.26 -17.64
CA VAL A 55 5.07 -4.06 -17.37
C VAL A 55 3.98 -4.34 -16.35
N PHE A 56 3.25 -5.45 -16.51
CA PHE A 56 2.21 -5.86 -15.58
C PHE A 56 2.74 -6.03 -14.15
N VAL A 57 3.89 -6.70 -13.99
CA VAL A 57 4.51 -6.88 -12.67
C VAL A 57 4.95 -5.55 -12.05
N MET A 58 5.48 -4.62 -12.85
CA MET A 58 5.86 -3.29 -12.37
C MET A 58 4.64 -2.53 -11.81
N ILE A 59 3.54 -2.46 -12.56
CA ILE A 59 2.33 -1.77 -12.10
C ILE A 59 1.66 -2.52 -10.94
N ALA A 60 1.68 -3.86 -10.95
CA ALA A 60 1.13 -4.66 -9.85
C ALA A 60 1.89 -4.44 -8.54
N ASN A 61 3.22 -4.26 -8.60
CA ASN A 61 4.01 -3.91 -7.44
C ASN A 61 3.67 -2.52 -6.91
N LEU A 62 3.47 -1.52 -7.80
CA LEU A 62 3.01 -0.21 -7.39
C LEU A 62 1.64 -0.30 -6.69
N LEU A 63 0.68 -1.02 -7.27
CA LEU A 63 -0.64 -1.19 -6.64
C LEU A 63 -0.53 -1.85 -5.25
N THR A 64 0.29 -2.89 -5.11
CA THR A 64 0.49 -3.56 -3.83
C THR A 64 1.06 -2.60 -2.78
N GLN A 65 2.03 -1.76 -3.17
CA GLN A 65 2.59 -0.74 -2.26
C GLN A 65 1.54 0.32 -1.89
N ALA A 66 0.75 0.78 -2.85
CA ALA A 66 -0.31 1.76 -2.65
C ALA A 66 -1.40 1.24 -1.68
N GLU A 67 -1.76 -0.04 -1.78
CA GLU A 67 -2.71 -0.71 -0.88
C GLU A 67 -2.16 -0.79 0.55
N ILE A 68 -0.87 -1.11 0.72
CA ILE A 68 -0.21 -1.11 2.04
C ILE A 68 -0.22 0.29 2.65
N TYR A 69 0.16 1.32 1.89
CA TYR A 69 0.17 2.69 2.40
C TYR A 69 -1.23 3.22 2.72
N TYR A 70 -2.23 2.86 1.93
CA TYR A 70 -3.63 3.15 2.24
C TYR A 70 -4.05 2.51 3.56
N GLU A 71 -3.72 1.23 3.77
CA GLU A 71 -4.08 0.50 4.99
C GLU A 71 -3.36 1.06 6.22
N ASP A 72 -2.05 1.27 6.14
CA ASP A 72 -1.26 1.85 7.23
C ASP A 72 -1.79 3.25 7.60
N TYR A 73 -2.09 4.08 6.60
CA TYR A 73 -2.68 5.41 6.80
C TYR A 73 -4.08 5.34 7.40
N TYR A 74 -4.88 4.36 6.98
CA TYR A 74 -6.20 4.11 7.56
C TYR A 74 -6.09 3.79 9.05
N TRP A 75 -5.19 2.90 9.46
CA TRP A 75 -5.06 2.54 10.87
C TRP A 75 -4.44 3.63 11.75
N SER A 76 -3.78 4.64 11.16
CA SER A 76 -3.35 5.84 11.86
C SER A 76 -4.51 6.70 12.36
N PHE A 77 -5.65 6.69 11.67
CA PHE A 77 -6.76 7.61 11.95
C PHE A 77 -8.09 6.93 12.24
N PHE A 78 -8.27 5.67 11.84
CA PHE A 78 -9.56 5.00 11.89
C PHE A 78 -9.45 3.65 12.61
N GLU A 79 -10.57 3.23 13.20
CA GLU A 79 -10.72 1.92 13.80
C GLU A 79 -12.05 1.28 13.39
N ASP A 80 -12.05 -0.05 13.29
CA ASP A 80 -13.27 -0.83 13.11
C ASP A 80 -14.07 -0.75 14.43
N SER A 81 -15.25 -0.13 14.35
CA SER A 81 -16.10 0.10 15.51
C SER A 81 -16.66 -1.18 16.12
N GLY A 82 -16.54 -2.34 15.47
CA GLY A 82 -16.67 -3.67 16.08
C GLY A 82 -17.98 -3.96 16.83
N HIS A 83 -18.97 -3.07 16.77
CA HIS A 83 -20.20 -3.14 17.56
C HIS A 83 -21.36 -3.66 16.70
N PRO A 84 -21.85 -4.89 16.90
CA PRO A 84 -22.91 -5.49 16.09
C PRO A 84 -24.29 -4.78 16.15
N HIS A 85 -24.41 -3.69 16.91
CA HIS A 85 -25.68 -3.00 17.19
C HIS A 85 -25.70 -1.51 16.83
N HIS A 86 -24.56 -0.96 16.41
CA HIS A 86 -24.45 0.38 15.83
C HIS A 86 -23.72 0.20 14.50
N GLY A 87 -24.33 0.62 13.40
CA GLY A 87 -23.99 0.17 12.05
C GLY A 87 -22.49 0.10 11.75
N ILE A 88 -22.11 -0.94 11.00
CA ILE A 88 -20.77 -1.16 10.45
C ILE A 88 -20.28 0.15 9.81
N GLY A 89 -19.23 0.73 10.38
CA GLY A 89 -18.65 1.98 9.92
C GLY A 89 -17.35 2.29 10.66
N ASP A 90 -16.40 2.84 9.92
CA ASP A 90 -15.09 3.27 10.43
C ASP A 90 -15.28 4.43 11.40
N VAL A 91 -14.66 4.37 12.58
CA VAL A 91 -14.70 5.46 13.58
C VAL A 91 -13.34 6.15 13.62
N TYR A 92 -13.36 7.48 13.59
CA TYR A 92 -12.15 8.28 13.71
C TYR A 92 -11.58 8.21 15.13
N ARG A 93 -10.26 7.99 15.22
CA ARG A 93 -9.49 7.89 16.47
C ARG A 93 -9.20 9.27 17.05
N GLY A 94 -10.23 10.01 17.45
CA GLY A 94 -10.07 11.39 17.95
C GLY A 94 -9.13 11.57 19.17
N PHE A 95 -8.79 10.50 19.89
CA PHE A 95 -7.84 10.55 21.02
C PHE A 95 -6.53 9.80 20.75
N ASN A 96 -6.53 8.83 19.84
CA ASN A 96 -5.42 7.90 19.61
C ASN A 96 -4.93 7.93 18.15
N ALA A 97 -5.24 9.01 17.43
CA ALA A 97 -4.72 9.21 16.09
C ALA A 97 -3.19 9.34 16.18
N ASP A 98 -2.50 8.52 15.41
CA ASP A 98 -1.04 8.45 15.42
C ASP A 98 -0.55 8.19 13.99
N LEU A 99 -0.01 9.22 13.38
CA LEU A 99 0.52 9.17 12.03
C LEU A 99 2.05 9.15 12.09
N SER A 100 2.64 8.07 11.59
CA SER A 100 4.09 7.96 11.54
C SER A 100 4.69 8.94 10.53
N PRO A 101 5.72 9.73 10.90
CA PRO A 101 6.40 10.62 9.96
C PRO A 101 7.15 9.83 8.87
N ILE A 102 7.54 8.59 9.15
CA ILE A 102 8.12 7.67 8.15
C ILE A 102 7.08 7.27 7.10
N LEU A 103 5.82 7.08 7.50
CA LEU A 103 4.76 6.73 6.56
C LEU A 103 4.47 7.91 5.62
N VAL A 104 4.40 9.14 6.15
CA VAL A 104 4.22 10.36 5.36
C VAL A 104 5.32 10.49 4.31
N GLU A 105 6.58 10.35 4.71
CA GLU A 105 7.74 10.46 3.81
C GLU A 105 7.75 9.35 2.74
N LYS A 106 7.31 8.14 3.09
CA LYS A 106 7.14 7.03 2.13
C LYS A 106 6.04 7.31 1.11
N ILE A 107 4.88 7.80 1.54
CA ILE A 107 3.76 8.13 0.66
C ILE A 107 4.18 9.25 -0.32
N GLU A 108 4.85 10.29 0.18
CA GLU A 108 5.38 11.36 -0.67
C GLU A 108 6.39 10.79 -1.68
N SER A 109 7.38 10.03 -1.22
CA SER A 109 8.42 9.42 -2.07
C SER A 109 7.82 8.52 -3.15
N PHE A 110 6.77 7.78 -2.80
CA PHE A 110 6.08 6.86 -3.69
C PHE A 110 5.39 7.59 -4.86
N SER A 111 4.93 8.83 -4.67
CA SER A 111 4.39 9.64 -5.77
C SER A 111 5.44 9.87 -6.88
N TYR A 112 6.71 10.10 -6.50
CA TYR A 112 7.80 10.28 -7.46
C TYR A 112 8.19 8.94 -8.11
N GLU A 113 8.18 7.83 -7.36
CA GLU A 113 8.44 6.49 -7.90
C GLU A 113 7.42 6.12 -9.00
N ILE A 114 6.14 6.42 -8.78
CA ILE A 114 5.09 6.19 -9.78
C ILE A 114 5.37 6.98 -11.06
N GLU A 115 5.67 8.27 -10.94
CA GLU A 115 6.00 9.13 -12.08
C GLU A 115 7.24 8.63 -12.84
N GLU A 116 8.30 8.24 -12.12
CA GLU A 116 9.53 7.69 -12.71
C GLU A 116 9.25 6.39 -13.47
N VAL A 117 8.56 5.43 -12.84
CA VAL A 117 8.23 4.15 -13.48
C VAL A 117 7.37 4.36 -14.72
N ILE A 118 6.37 5.23 -14.66
CA ILE A 118 5.48 5.51 -15.80
C ILE A 118 6.23 6.24 -16.91
N SER A 119 7.11 7.20 -16.58
CA SER A 119 7.95 7.90 -17.56
C SER A 119 8.90 6.92 -18.26
N ASP A 120 9.57 6.05 -17.51
CA ASP A 120 10.46 5.02 -18.06
C ASP A 120 9.71 4.08 -19.00
N LEU A 121 8.49 3.67 -18.63
CA LEU A 121 7.64 2.82 -19.46
C LEU A 121 7.23 3.53 -20.75
N ASN A 122 6.86 4.80 -20.67
CA ASN A 122 6.53 5.61 -21.84
C ASN A 122 7.71 5.71 -22.82
N ASP A 123 8.92 5.92 -22.30
CA ASP A 123 10.15 6.03 -23.10
C ASP A 123 10.53 4.72 -23.83
N THR A 124 10.05 3.56 -23.35
CA THR A 124 10.24 2.29 -24.08
C THR A 124 9.40 2.18 -25.36
N GLY A 125 8.36 3.01 -25.51
CA GLY A 125 7.37 2.92 -26.60
C GLY A 125 6.44 1.71 -26.51
N VAL A 126 6.52 0.93 -25.42
CA VAL A 126 5.64 -0.21 -25.16
C VAL A 126 4.36 0.33 -24.52
N TYR A 127 3.21 0.10 -25.16
CA TYR A 127 1.92 0.67 -24.74
C TYR A 127 1.91 2.21 -24.70
N GLU A 128 2.52 2.85 -25.70
CA GLU A 128 2.51 4.32 -25.88
C GLU A 128 1.08 4.90 -25.85
N ASP A 129 0.10 4.14 -26.34
CA ASP A 129 -1.32 4.50 -26.32
C ASP A 129 -1.98 4.40 -24.94
N ILE A 130 -1.29 3.85 -23.94
CA ILE A 130 -1.70 3.89 -22.52
C ILE A 130 -0.90 4.97 -21.79
N PHE A 131 0.44 4.88 -21.83
CA PHE A 131 1.30 5.70 -20.98
C PHE A 131 1.47 7.14 -21.50
N GLY A 132 1.34 7.38 -22.80
CA GLY A 132 1.52 8.70 -23.40
C GLY A 132 0.38 9.69 -23.10
N GLU A 133 -0.80 9.20 -22.73
CA GLU A 133 -1.98 10.01 -22.39
C GLU A 133 -2.35 9.93 -20.91
N LEU A 134 -1.51 9.29 -20.08
CA LEU A 134 -1.83 9.02 -18.69
C LEU A 134 -1.78 10.30 -17.85
N ASP A 135 -2.88 10.60 -17.15
CA ASP A 135 -2.96 11.72 -16.23
C ASP A 135 -2.33 11.35 -14.89
N LEU A 136 -1.21 12.01 -14.56
CA LEU A 136 -0.45 11.81 -13.32
C LEU A 136 -0.75 12.87 -12.25
N SER A 137 -1.80 13.69 -12.42
CA SER A 137 -2.22 14.69 -11.42
C SER A 137 -2.46 14.09 -10.03
N ILE A 138 -2.83 12.81 -9.93
CA ILE A 138 -2.94 12.12 -8.65
C ILE A 138 -1.63 12.12 -7.84
N CYS A 139 -0.47 12.13 -8.49
CA CYS A 139 0.83 12.23 -7.83
C CYS A 139 1.06 13.63 -7.25
N GLU A 140 0.59 14.69 -7.93
CA GLU A 140 0.58 16.05 -7.39
C GLU A 140 -0.35 16.16 -6.18
N GLU A 141 -1.56 15.58 -6.26
CA GLU A 141 -2.51 15.58 -5.14
C GLU A 141 -1.96 14.87 -3.89
N ILE A 142 -1.18 13.79 -4.08
CA ILE A 142 -0.45 13.13 -2.98
C ILE A 142 0.55 14.10 -2.37
N ARG A 143 1.37 14.79 -3.18
CA ARG A 143 2.35 15.73 -2.66
C ARG A 143 1.70 16.91 -1.93
N ASP A 144 0.57 17.41 -2.41
CA ASP A 144 -0.16 18.47 -1.73
C ASP A 144 -0.62 18.05 -0.32
N CYS A 145 -0.98 16.77 -0.14
CA CYS A 145 -1.41 16.25 1.15
C CYS A 145 -0.25 15.86 2.09
N PHE A 146 0.86 15.37 1.55
CA PHE A 146 1.90 14.67 2.33
C PHE A 146 3.28 15.34 2.30
N SER A 147 3.49 16.38 1.50
CA SER A 147 4.79 17.06 1.40
C SER A 147 5.20 17.78 2.68
N VAL A 148 6.46 18.20 2.72
CA VAL A 148 7.02 18.99 3.82
C VAL A 148 6.18 20.24 4.09
N ASN A 149 5.82 20.46 5.35
CA ASN A 149 4.92 21.53 5.82
C ASN A 149 3.43 21.33 5.48
N SER A 150 3.02 20.19 4.92
CA SER A 150 1.60 19.84 4.90
C SER A 150 1.09 19.61 6.33
N GLU A 151 -0.21 19.78 6.54
CA GLU A 151 -0.81 19.57 7.86
C GLU A 151 -0.58 18.13 8.38
N LEU A 152 -0.62 17.13 7.50
CA LEU A 152 -0.33 15.74 7.86
C LEU A 152 1.14 15.54 8.24
N GLU A 153 2.08 16.20 7.56
CA GLU A 153 3.49 16.14 7.89
C GLU A 153 3.78 16.81 9.24
N VAL A 154 3.22 18.00 9.48
CA VAL A 154 3.33 18.72 10.76
C VAL A 154 2.76 17.89 11.90
N PHE A 155 1.56 17.32 11.71
CA PHE A 155 0.92 16.45 12.70
C PHE A 155 1.78 15.22 13.00
N SER A 156 2.31 14.56 11.97
CA SER A 156 3.13 13.34 12.13
C SER A 156 4.41 13.55 12.92
N ARG A 157 4.88 14.80 13.04
CA ARG A 157 6.09 15.16 13.79
C ARG A 157 5.80 15.74 15.17
N PHE A 158 4.53 15.94 15.53
CA PHE A 158 4.20 16.48 16.82
C PHE A 158 4.51 15.45 17.92
N ASP A 159 5.47 15.79 18.77
CA ASP A 159 5.85 14.99 19.93
C ASP A 159 5.46 15.72 21.22
N VAL A 160 4.58 15.09 22.00
CA VAL A 160 4.07 15.64 23.26
C VAL A 160 5.19 15.84 24.28
N GLN A 161 6.19 14.97 24.29
CA GLN A 161 7.30 15.06 25.24
C GLN A 161 8.19 16.26 24.90
N ASP A 162 8.58 16.42 23.64
CA ASP A 162 9.35 17.57 23.18
C ASP A 162 8.60 18.87 23.47
N LYS A 163 7.27 18.89 23.23
CA LYS A 163 6.44 20.07 23.53
C LYS A 163 6.32 20.35 25.03
N THR A 164 6.21 19.29 25.84
CA THR A 164 6.21 19.41 27.31
C THR A 164 7.52 20.03 27.79
N GLU A 165 8.66 19.59 27.25
CA GLU A 165 9.97 20.13 27.61
C GLU A 165 10.12 21.62 27.22
N GLU A 166 9.60 22.01 26.05
CA GLU A 166 9.55 23.40 25.59
C GLU A 166 8.74 24.29 26.55
N LEU A 167 7.50 23.90 26.85
CA LEU A 167 6.60 24.66 27.73
C LEU A 167 7.13 24.73 29.17
N PHE A 168 7.70 23.64 29.66
CA PHE A 168 8.30 23.60 30.99
C PHE A 168 9.45 24.61 31.12
N GLN A 169 10.32 24.69 30.12
CA GLN A 169 11.39 25.69 30.08
C GLN A 169 10.83 27.11 30.03
N GLU A 170 9.76 27.35 29.26
CA GLU A 170 9.10 28.65 29.19
C GLU A 170 8.52 29.09 30.55
N TYR A 171 7.83 28.19 31.27
CA TYR A 171 7.31 28.51 32.60
C TYR A 171 8.41 28.74 33.62
N GLN A 172 9.51 27.97 33.58
CA GLN A 172 10.65 28.19 34.45
C GLN A 172 11.31 29.55 34.24
N LEU A 173 11.40 30.02 32.99
CA LEU A 173 11.99 31.32 32.67
C LEU A 173 11.14 32.50 33.17
N ASN A 174 9.82 32.32 33.20
CA ASN A 174 8.85 33.36 33.54
C ASN A 174 8.31 33.27 34.99
N GLY A 175 8.68 32.22 35.72
CA GLY A 175 8.08 31.81 36.98
C GLY A 175 9.00 31.85 38.20
N ASP A 176 8.48 31.35 39.32
CA ASP A 176 9.19 31.19 40.60
C ASP A 176 9.73 29.76 40.73
N TYR A 177 11.01 29.61 41.05
CA TYR A 177 11.70 28.32 41.18
C TYR A 177 11.12 27.41 42.27
N GLU A 178 10.31 27.93 43.20
CA GLU A 178 9.65 27.09 44.21
C GLU A 178 8.47 26.27 43.64
N ASN A 179 7.96 26.60 42.45
CA ASN A 179 6.79 25.96 41.83
C ASN A 179 7.14 24.99 40.69
N ILE A 180 8.36 24.41 40.70
CA ILE A 180 8.84 23.54 39.61
C ILE A 180 7.89 22.36 39.32
N ASP A 181 7.38 21.70 40.37
CA ASP A 181 6.45 20.57 40.21
C ASP A 181 5.13 21.01 39.55
N GLU A 182 4.66 22.22 39.86
CA GLU A 182 3.45 22.80 39.24
C GLU A 182 3.69 23.13 37.76
N TYR A 183 4.86 23.68 37.41
CA TYR A 183 5.21 23.95 36.01
C TYR A 183 5.36 22.67 35.18
N ALA A 184 5.88 21.60 35.77
CA ALA A 184 5.97 20.31 35.09
C ALA A 184 4.56 19.76 34.78
N GLN A 185 3.64 19.86 35.73
CA GLN A 185 2.24 19.44 35.54
C GLN A 185 1.54 20.31 34.48
N MET A 186 1.64 21.64 34.59
CA MET A 186 1.05 22.56 33.61
C MET A 186 1.57 22.32 32.19
N ALA A 187 2.87 22.10 32.03
CA ALA A 187 3.46 21.87 30.72
C ALA A 187 2.97 20.57 30.09
N CYS A 188 2.80 19.53 30.91
CA CYS A 188 2.23 18.26 30.47
C CYS A 188 0.76 18.44 30.05
N ASP A 189 -0.05 19.10 30.88
CA ASP A 189 -1.48 19.31 30.61
C ASP A 189 -1.68 20.14 29.33
N ASP A 190 -0.92 21.23 29.16
CA ASP A 190 -0.99 22.10 27.98
C ASP A 190 -0.47 21.39 26.72
N ALA A 191 0.61 20.61 26.81
CA ALA A 191 1.10 19.83 25.66
C ALA A 191 0.10 18.77 25.19
N ASN A 192 -0.58 18.09 26.12
CA ASN A 192 -1.67 17.16 25.78
C ASN A 192 -2.87 17.90 25.18
N GLN A 193 -3.23 19.08 25.69
CA GLN A 193 -4.31 19.89 25.11
C GLN A 193 -3.99 20.30 23.66
N ILE A 194 -2.75 20.73 23.40
CA ILE A 194 -2.29 21.04 22.05
C ILE A 194 -2.40 19.81 21.14
N GLN A 195 -2.08 18.61 21.64
CA GLN A 195 -2.26 17.37 20.88
C GLN A 195 -3.72 17.14 20.51
N PHE A 196 -4.65 17.31 21.46
CA PHE A 196 -6.08 17.14 21.18
C PHE A 196 -6.59 18.13 20.15
N ASP A 197 -6.20 19.40 20.29
CA ASP A 197 -6.58 20.44 19.35
C ASP A 197 -6.05 20.12 17.94
N LEU A 198 -4.80 19.64 17.83
CA LEU A 198 -4.23 19.19 16.56
C LEU A 198 -5.01 18.01 15.95
N ILE A 199 -5.37 16.98 16.74
CA ILE A 199 -6.14 15.84 16.24
C ILE A 199 -7.50 16.30 15.69
N ASP A 200 -8.19 17.19 16.40
CA ASP A 200 -9.48 17.72 15.94
C ASP A 200 -9.33 18.58 14.68
N GLU A 201 -8.28 19.40 14.59
CA GLU A 201 -7.99 20.26 13.44
C GLU A 201 -7.71 19.46 12.16
N ILE A 202 -6.95 18.36 12.27
CA ILE A 202 -6.56 17.56 11.12
C ILE A 202 -7.63 16.56 10.66
N TYR A 203 -8.80 16.51 11.31
CA TYR A 203 -9.84 15.53 10.98
C TYR A 203 -10.23 15.57 9.50
N GLN A 204 -10.52 16.75 8.96
CA GLN A 204 -10.90 16.87 7.54
C GLN A 204 -9.73 16.52 6.62
N THR A 205 -8.53 16.99 6.94
CA THR A 205 -7.30 16.69 6.21
C THR A 205 -7.01 15.18 6.19
N SER A 206 -7.32 14.46 7.27
CA SER A 206 -7.17 13.01 7.35
C SER A 206 -8.12 12.27 6.38
N LEU A 207 -9.34 12.78 6.20
CA LEU A 207 -10.30 12.25 5.23
C LEU A 207 -9.86 12.54 3.79
N ASP A 208 -9.33 13.74 3.56
CA ASP A 208 -8.85 14.16 2.24
C ASP A 208 -7.63 13.32 1.81
N GLY A 209 -6.66 13.11 2.72
CA GLY A 209 -5.53 12.23 2.50
C GLY A 209 -5.96 10.79 2.19
N MET A 210 -6.93 10.25 2.93
CA MET A 210 -7.51 8.93 2.66
C MET A 210 -8.14 8.85 1.26
N SER A 211 -8.90 9.89 0.89
CA SER A 211 -9.57 9.98 -0.41
C SER A 211 -8.56 9.99 -1.57
N VAL A 212 -7.44 10.70 -1.41
CA VAL A 212 -6.35 10.71 -2.40
C VAL A 212 -5.71 9.32 -2.53
N LEU A 213 -5.36 8.66 -1.42
CA LEU A 213 -4.77 7.31 -1.46
C LEU A 213 -5.73 6.27 -2.07
N LYS A 214 -7.03 6.38 -1.79
CA LYS A 214 -8.03 5.52 -2.41
C LYS A 214 -8.10 5.72 -3.93
N ARG A 215 -8.09 6.97 -4.39
CA ARG A 215 -8.07 7.29 -5.83
C ARG A 215 -6.79 6.81 -6.50
N LEU A 216 -5.65 6.83 -5.80
CA LEU A 216 -4.41 6.23 -6.30
C LEU A 216 -4.56 4.71 -6.52
N ASN A 217 -5.15 3.98 -5.57
CA ASN A 217 -5.43 2.55 -5.73
C ASN A 217 -6.36 2.29 -6.92
N GLU A 218 -7.41 3.10 -7.07
CA GLU A 218 -8.33 3.02 -8.21
C GLU A 218 -7.62 3.30 -9.55
N PHE A 219 -6.75 4.30 -9.59
CA PHE A 219 -5.92 4.64 -10.75
C PHE A 219 -5.04 3.47 -11.17
N LEU A 220 -4.23 2.91 -10.24
CA LEU A 220 -3.33 1.79 -10.54
C LEU A 220 -4.09 0.50 -10.89
N SER A 221 -5.24 0.25 -10.23
CA SER A 221 -6.11 -0.89 -10.55
C SER A 221 -6.71 -0.77 -11.95
N ASN A 222 -7.14 0.42 -12.35
CA ASN A 222 -7.67 0.66 -13.70
C ASN A 222 -6.58 0.53 -14.76
N LEU A 223 -5.37 1.03 -14.48
CA LEU A 223 -4.22 0.86 -15.36
C LEU A 223 -3.87 -0.63 -15.58
N LEU A 224 -3.90 -1.46 -14.53
CA LEU A 224 -3.72 -2.90 -14.67
C LEU A 224 -4.78 -3.54 -15.55
N LYS A 225 -6.06 -3.19 -15.37
CA LYS A 225 -7.15 -3.71 -16.21
C LYS A 225 -6.95 -3.33 -17.67
N GLU A 226 -6.54 -2.09 -17.94
CA GLU A 226 -6.29 -1.63 -19.30
C GLU A 226 -5.11 -2.39 -19.96
N LEU A 227 -4.07 -2.70 -19.18
CA LEU A 227 -2.97 -3.56 -19.62
C LEU A 227 -3.45 -4.99 -19.92
N GLU A 228 -4.30 -5.57 -19.06
CA GLU A 228 -4.89 -6.90 -19.29
C GLU A 228 -5.70 -6.95 -20.58
N ASP A 229 -6.46 -5.90 -20.90
CA ASP A 229 -7.24 -5.81 -22.13
C ASP A 229 -6.34 -5.74 -23.38
N LYS A 230 -5.12 -5.21 -23.24
CA LYS A 230 -4.09 -5.16 -24.31
C LYS A 230 -3.04 -6.25 -24.18
N LYS A 231 -3.30 -7.34 -23.45
CA LYS A 231 -2.36 -8.46 -23.30
C LYS A 231 -2.01 -9.07 -24.65
N LYS A 232 -0.71 -9.20 -24.93
CA LYS A 232 -0.20 -9.82 -26.16
C LYS A 232 0.23 -11.24 -25.86
N VAL A 233 -0.39 -12.21 -26.54
CA VAL A 233 0.05 -13.62 -26.51
C VAL A 233 1.42 -13.71 -27.15
N ASN A 234 2.28 -14.52 -26.56
CA ASN A 234 3.62 -14.75 -27.07
C ASN A 234 3.55 -15.43 -28.44
N LYS A 235 4.18 -14.83 -29.46
CA LYS A 235 4.12 -15.32 -30.84
C LYS A 235 4.74 -16.71 -31.03
N ALA A 236 5.57 -17.16 -30.09
CA ALA A 236 6.17 -18.49 -30.12
C ALA A 236 5.23 -19.58 -29.56
N VAL A 237 4.08 -19.20 -28.98
CA VAL A 237 3.04 -20.13 -28.52
C VAL A 237 2.10 -20.41 -29.69
N ASP A 238 2.14 -21.64 -30.20
CA ASP A 238 1.21 -22.13 -31.21
C ASP A 238 -0.07 -22.62 -30.53
N ASN A 239 -1.14 -21.84 -30.62
CA ASN A 239 -2.47 -22.18 -30.08
C ASN A 239 -3.44 -22.65 -31.19
N THR A 240 -2.92 -23.15 -32.32
CA THR A 240 -3.76 -23.63 -33.45
C THR A 240 -4.25 -25.06 -33.24
#